data_AF-A0A1I6APB7-F1
#
_entry.id   AF-A0A1I6APB7-F1
#
_cell.length_a   1.000
_cell.length_b   1.000
_cell.length_c   1.000
_cell.angle_alpha   90.00
_cell.angle_beta   90.00
_cell.angle_gamma   90.00
#
_symmetry.space_group_name_H-M   'P 1'
#
loop_
_entity.id
_entity.type
_entity.pdbx_description
1 polymer ?
#
loop_
_entity_poly.entity_id
_entity_poly.type
_entity_poly.pdbx_seq_one_letter_code
_entity_poly.pdbx_strand_id
1 'polypeptide(L)'
;MITLNAEKKYINLLLYLLLIAFVLVTYTLDLYPAAHQIDYSDEQSFTITKKGMLHSEQHKVIKTEESTLKVALIDYEVNFLKALWLAGIIVFSMFFINLVNLLEQGSIKPALIISAIYIVIFIGALFVYIDRFLFVNEVIKKLIV
;
A
#
# COMPACT_ATOMS: atom_id res chain seq x y z
N MET A 1 39.22 13.75 -2.57
CA MET A 1 38.51 12.77 -1.71
C MET A 1 37.33 13.40 -0.94
N ILE A 2 37.36 14.69 -0.59
CA ILE A 2 36.27 15.38 0.13
C ILE A 2 35.04 15.67 -0.76
N THR A 3 35.25 15.96 -2.06
CA THR A 3 34.19 16.28 -3.03
C THR A 3 33.23 15.12 -3.30
N LEU A 4 33.76 13.91 -3.47
CA LEU A 4 32.97 12.67 -3.67
C LEU A 4 32.01 12.37 -2.52
N ASN A 5 32.34 12.77 -1.29
CA ASN A 5 31.50 12.49 -0.13
C ASN A 5 30.35 13.51 0.03
N ALA A 6 30.57 14.74 -0.43
CA ALA A 6 29.55 15.77 -0.48
C ALA A 6 28.48 15.44 -1.52
N GLU A 7 28.88 15.06 -2.74
CA GLU A 7 27.97 14.68 -3.84
C GLU A 7 27.03 13.53 -3.45
N LYS A 8 27.55 12.48 -2.78
CA LYS A 8 26.76 11.35 -2.29
C LYS A 8 25.72 11.75 -1.25
N LYS A 9 26.06 12.68 -0.36
CA LYS A 9 25.12 13.21 0.64
C LYS A 9 23.95 13.94 -0.03
N TYR A 10 24.20 14.67 -1.12
CA TYR A 10 23.16 15.35 -1.88
C TYR A 10 22.28 14.38 -2.66
N ILE A 11 22.84 13.30 -3.21
CA ILE A 11 22.06 12.25 -3.91
C ILE A 11 21.11 11.55 -2.92
N ASN A 12 21.58 11.14 -1.74
CA ASN A 12 20.71 10.52 -0.75
C ASN A 12 19.62 11.46 -0.25
N LEU A 13 19.95 12.73 -0.02
CA LEU A 13 18.95 13.75 0.33
C LEU A 13 17.89 13.91 -0.77
N LEU A 14 18.30 13.94 -2.03
CA LEU A 14 17.37 14.01 -3.17
C LEU A 14 16.46 12.77 -3.23
N LEU A 15 17.00 11.56 -3.02
CA LEU A 15 16.22 10.32 -2.99
C LEU A 15 15.17 10.34 -1.87
N TYR A 16 15.51 10.82 -0.67
CA TYR A 16 14.55 10.96 0.42
C TYR A 16 13.47 12.00 0.11
N LEU A 17 13.83 13.14 -0.51
CA LEU A 17 12.85 14.15 -0.93
C LEU A 17 11.90 13.60 -1.99
N LEU A 18 12.42 12.87 -2.98
CA LEU A 18 11.61 12.21 -4.00
C LEU A 18 10.68 11.16 -3.38
N LEU A 19 11.15 10.39 -2.40
CA LEU A 19 10.33 9.43 -1.66
C LEU A 19 9.18 10.14 -0.92
N ILE A 20 9.46 11.22 -0.20
CA ILE A 20 8.43 12.00 0.51
C ILE A 20 7.41 12.54 -0.49
N ALA A 21 7.87 13.13 -1.60
CA ALA A 21 6.99 13.62 -2.65
C ALA A 21 6.12 12.49 -3.24
N PHE A 22 6.70 11.32 -3.50
CA PHE A 22 5.98 10.17 -4.03
C PHE A 22 4.94 9.62 -3.06
N VAL A 23 5.26 9.54 -1.75
CA VAL A 23 4.31 9.13 -0.71
C VAL A 23 3.15 10.13 -0.61
N LEU A 24 3.46 11.44 -0.64
CA LEU A 24 2.44 12.49 -0.64
C LEU A 24 1.52 12.38 -1.86
N VAL A 25 2.08 12.20 -3.06
CA VAL A 25 1.29 12.02 -4.29
C VAL A 25 0.43 10.77 -4.20
N THR A 26 0.99 9.65 -3.76
CA THR A 26 0.26 8.37 -3.62
C THR A 26 -0.89 8.50 -2.63
N TYR A 27 -0.65 9.14 -1.49
CA TYR A 27 -1.66 9.35 -0.45
C TYR A 27 -2.76 10.31 -0.91
N THR A 28 -2.39 11.46 -1.48
CA THR A 28 -3.35 12.52 -1.88
C THR A 28 -4.21 12.12 -3.07
N LEU A 29 -3.67 11.34 -4.01
CA LEU A 29 -4.39 10.84 -5.17
C LEU A 29 -5.07 9.48 -4.93
N ASP A 30 -5.03 8.95 -3.70
CA ASP A 30 -5.60 7.64 -3.32
C ASP A 30 -5.13 6.51 -4.28
N LEU A 31 -3.84 6.51 -4.63
CA LEU A 31 -3.24 5.54 -5.56
C LEU A 31 -2.90 4.25 -4.82
N TYR A 32 -3.91 3.42 -4.59
CA TYR A 32 -3.75 2.08 -4.05
C TYR A 32 -4.37 1.04 -4.99
N PRO A 33 -3.66 -0.09 -5.25
CA PRO A 33 -4.18 -1.13 -6.11
C PRO A 33 -5.37 -1.83 -5.46
N ALA A 34 -6.28 -2.33 -6.31
CA ALA A 34 -7.43 -3.14 -5.92
C ALA A 34 -8.45 -2.40 -5.03
N ALA A 35 -8.74 -1.17 -5.45
CA ALA A 35 -9.43 -0.18 -4.65
C ALA A 35 -10.94 -0.42 -4.53
N HIS A 36 -11.44 -0.50 -3.29
CA HIS A 36 -12.86 -0.43 -2.98
C HIS A 36 -13.15 0.89 -2.29
N GLN A 37 -14.07 1.66 -2.86
CA GLN A 37 -14.55 2.89 -2.24
C GLN A 37 -15.99 2.68 -1.81
N ILE A 38 -16.29 3.01 -0.55
CA ILE A 38 -17.65 2.98 -0.01
C ILE A 38 -18.15 4.42 0.04
N ASP A 39 -19.32 4.66 -0.54
CA ASP A 39 -20.06 5.91 -0.41
C ASP A 39 -21.31 5.70 0.46
N TYR A 40 -21.48 6.62 1.41
CA TYR A 40 -22.54 6.66 2.41
C TYR A 40 -23.61 7.73 2.11
N SER A 41 -23.55 8.36 0.94
CA SER A 41 -24.38 9.51 0.54
C SER A 41 -25.89 9.27 0.49
N ASP A 42 -26.32 8.02 0.34
CA ASP A 42 -27.73 7.63 0.35
C ASP A 42 -28.15 7.16 1.75
N GLU A 43 -29.25 7.68 2.30
CA GLU A 43 -29.75 7.28 3.62
C GLU A 43 -30.17 5.80 3.66
N GLN A 44 -30.61 5.22 2.55
CA GLN A 44 -31.18 3.87 2.48
C GLN A 44 -30.24 2.83 1.86
N SER A 45 -29.14 3.24 1.22
CA SER A 45 -28.19 2.33 0.60
C SER A 45 -26.73 2.75 0.78
N PHE A 46 -25.82 1.79 0.65
CA PHE A 46 -24.38 2.04 0.48
C PHE A 46 -24.02 1.81 -0.98
N THR A 47 -23.14 2.64 -1.53
CA THR A 47 -22.57 2.37 -2.87
C THR A 47 -21.14 1.87 -2.72
N ILE A 48 -20.89 0.63 -3.13
CA ILE A 48 -19.56 0.03 -3.14
C ILE A 48 -19.03 0.12 -4.57
N THR A 49 -17.95 0.89 -4.75
CA THR A 49 -17.25 1.05 -6.03
C THR A 49 -15.95 0.26 -6.02
N LYS A 50 -15.83 -0.74 -6.87
CA LYS A 50 -14.56 -1.42 -7.16
C LYS A 50 -13.86 -0.68 -8.29
N LYS A 51 -12.76 0.01 -7.99
CA LYS A 51 -11.90 0.70 -8.95
C LYS A 51 -10.90 -0.29 -9.53
N GLY A 52 -11.12 -0.69 -10.78
CA GLY A 52 -10.11 -1.31 -11.62
C GLY A 52 -9.28 -0.25 -12.36
N MET A 53 -8.15 -0.67 -12.94
CA MET A 53 -7.25 0.22 -13.68
C MET A 53 -7.88 0.80 -14.96
N LEU A 54 -8.90 0.13 -15.52
CA LEU A 54 -9.58 0.51 -16.76
C LEU A 54 -11.11 0.58 -16.63
N HIS A 55 -11.68 -0.06 -15.60
CA HIS A 55 -13.13 -0.16 -15.41
C HIS A 55 -13.45 -0.04 -13.92
N SER A 56 -14.50 0.70 -13.58
CA SER A 56 -15.05 0.75 -12.23
C SER A 56 -16.41 0.06 -12.21
N GLU A 57 -16.58 -0.88 -11.29
CA GLU A 57 -17.87 -1.54 -11.03
C GLU A 57 -18.50 -0.91 -9.79
N GLN A 58 -19.81 -0.65 -9.84
CA GLN A 58 -20.55 -0.05 -8.73
C GLN A 58 -21.72 -0.96 -8.34
N HIS A 59 -21.88 -1.17 -7.04
CA HIS A 59 -22.97 -1.96 -6.49
C HIS A 59 -23.66 -1.16 -5.39
N LYS A 60 -25.00 -1.10 -5.47
CA LYS A 60 -25.83 -0.54 -4.40
C LYS A 60 -26.28 -1.66 -3.47
N VAL A 61 -26.06 -1.46 -2.17
CA VAL A 61 -26.41 -2.41 -1.12
C VAL A 61 -27.40 -1.73 -0.18
N ILE A 62 -28.56 -2.36 0.05
CA ILE A 62 -29.59 -1.81 0.95
C ILE A 62 -29.07 -1.84 2.40
N LYS A 63 -29.34 -0.78 3.16
CA LYS A 63 -28.97 -0.72 4.58
C LYS A 63 -29.87 -1.62 5.43
N THR A 64 -29.23 -2.56 6.11
CA THR A 64 -29.77 -3.41 7.16
C THR A 64 -28.74 -3.45 8.29
N GLU A 65 -29.08 -3.93 9.48
CA GLU A 65 -28.09 -4.06 10.56
C GLU A 65 -26.90 -4.95 10.13
N GLU A 66 -27.19 -6.07 9.46
CA GLU A 66 -26.17 -7.00 8.96
C GLU A 66 -25.30 -6.38 7.86
N SER A 67 -25.92 -5.72 6.85
CA SER A 67 -25.15 -5.10 5.77
C SER A 67 -24.33 -3.90 6.27
N THR A 68 -24.83 -3.15 7.26
CA THR A 68 -24.08 -2.05 7.89
C THR A 68 -22.83 -2.57 8.60
N LEU A 69 -22.93 -3.66 9.35
CA LEU A 69 -21.78 -4.27 10.04
C LEU A 69 -20.74 -4.79 9.04
N LYS A 70 -21.19 -5.46 7.98
CA LYS A 70 -20.29 -5.96 6.92
C LYS A 70 -19.60 -4.83 6.17
N VAL A 71 -20.31 -3.73 5.87
CA VAL A 71 -19.74 -2.55 5.21
C VAL A 71 -18.71 -1.86 6.12
N ALA A 72 -18.98 -1.72 7.42
CA ALA A 72 -18.00 -1.19 8.37
C ALA A 72 -16.73 -2.05 8.44
N LEU A 73 -16.88 -3.38 8.40
CA LEU A 73 -15.75 -4.31 8.35
C LEU A 73 -14.93 -4.17 7.05
N ILE A 74 -15.61 -4.03 5.91
CA ILE A 74 -14.93 -3.76 4.63
C ILE A 74 -14.14 -2.45 4.71
N ASP A 75 -14.74 -1.37 5.23
CA ASP A 75 -14.08 -0.08 5.34
C ASP A 75 -12.81 -0.15 6.21
N TYR A 76 -12.89 -0.86 7.35
CA TYR A 76 -11.74 -1.13 8.19
C TYR A 76 -10.62 -1.86 7.44
N GLU A 77 -10.94 -2.95 6.76
CA GLU A 77 -9.96 -3.77 6.03
C GLU A 77 -9.36 -3.02 4.83
N VAL A 78 -10.16 -2.24 4.11
CA VAL A 78 -9.68 -1.38 3.02
C VAL A 78 -8.69 -0.34 3.55
N ASN A 79 -9.01 0.33 4.66
CA ASN A 79 -8.10 1.29 5.28
C ASN A 79 -6.81 0.64 5.78
N PHE A 80 -6.89 -0.59 6.32
CA PHE A 80 -5.72 -1.38 6.67
C PHE A 80 -4.85 -1.69 5.45
N LEU A 81 -5.45 -2.14 4.34
CA LEU A 81 -4.73 -2.43 3.09
C LEU A 81 -4.06 -1.17 2.51
N LYS A 82 -4.72 -0.01 2.58
CA LYS A 82 -4.12 1.28 2.20
C LYS A 82 -2.90 1.62 3.05
N ALA A 83 -3.01 1.46 4.37
CA ALA A 83 -1.91 1.71 5.29
C ALA A 83 -0.74 0.75 5.03
N LEU A 84 -1.03 -0.53 4.80
CA LEU A 84 -0.02 -1.54 4.48
C LEU A 84 0.67 -1.25 3.13
N TRP A 85 -0.08 -0.80 2.12
CA TRP A 85 0.46 -0.39 0.84
C TRP A 85 1.41 0.80 0.96
N LEU A 86 1.02 1.85 1.68
CA LEU A 86 1.85 3.04 1.92
C LEU A 86 3.10 2.69 2.73
N ALA A 87 2.96 1.87 3.76
CA ALA A 87 4.09 1.35 4.52
C ALA A 87 5.04 0.56 3.62
N GLY A 88 4.49 -0.28 2.72
CA GLY A 88 5.25 -1.02 1.71
C GLY A 88 6.10 -0.12 0.82
N ILE A 89 5.53 0.96 0.26
CA ILE A 89 6.26 1.94 -0.56
C ILE A 89 7.44 2.53 0.22
N ILE A 90 7.21 2.95 1.46
CA ILE A 90 8.22 3.55 2.32
C ILE A 90 9.35 2.56 2.64
N VAL A 91 8.97 1.36 3.12
CA VAL A 91 9.91 0.31 3.53
C VAL A 91 10.74 -0.18 2.35
N PHE A 92 10.11 -0.40 1.19
CA PHE A 92 10.79 -0.85 -0.02
C PHE A 92 11.72 0.24 -0.56
N SER A 93 11.32 1.50 -0.55
CA SER A 93 12.19 2.59 -0.99
C SER A 93 13.40 2.78 -0.06
N MET A 94 13.19 2.68 1.26
CA MET A 94 14.28 2.70 2.24
C MET A 94 15.23 1.52 2.05
N PHE A 95 14.72 0.34 1.72
CA PHE A 95 15.54 -0.81 1.37
C PHE A 95 16.45 -0.51 0.19
N PHE A 96 15.91 0.02 -0.91
CA PHE A 96 16.71 0.34 -2.11
C PHE A 96 17.81 1.37 -1.81
N ILE A 97 17.49 2.44 -1.07
CA ILE A 97 18.48 3.45 -0.68
C ILE A 97 19.61 2.81 0.15
N ASN A 98 19.25 1.99 1.15
CA ASN A 98 20.23 1.30 1.99
C ASN A 98 21.07 0.29 1.20
N LEU A 99 20.45 -0.43 0.26
CA LEU A 99 21.12 -1.40 -0.58
C LEU A 99 22.18 -0.73 -1.48
N VAL A 100 21.80 0.37 -2.15
CA VAL A 100 22.73 1.15 -2.99
C VAL A 100 23.90 1.66 -2.14
N ASN A 101 23.62 2.23 -0.96
CA ASN A 101 24.66 2.71 -0.05
C ASN A 101 25.66 1.61 0.36
N LEU A 102 25.18 0.39 0.65
CA LEU A 102 26.04 -0.73 1.05
C LEU A 102 26.86 -1.29 -0.11
N LEU A 103 26.28 -1.38 -1.30
CA LEU A 103 26.97 -1.84 -2.50
C LEU A 103 28.07 -0.86 -2.91
N GLU A 104 27.81 0.45 -2.84
CA GLU A 104 28.82 1.48 -3.11
C GLU A 104 30.00 1.45 -2.12
N GLN A 105 29.77 1.01 -0.88
CA GLN A 105 30.81 0.86 0.14
C GLN A 105 31.59 -0.47 0.00
N GLY A 106 31.32 -1.27 -1.04
CA GLY A 106 31.93 -2.60 -1.23
C GLY A 106 31.47 -3.63 -0.20
N SER A 107 30.42 -3.34 0.58
CA SER A 107 29.95 -4.17 1.69
C SER A 107 28.93 -5.21 1.24
N ILE A 108 29.36 -6.12 0.36
CA ILE A 108 28.50 -7.14 -0.28
C ILE A 108 27.84 -8.07 0.75
N LYS A 109 28.59 -8.54 1.76
CA LYS A 109 28.05 -9.47 2.77
C LYS A 109 26.89 -8.85 3.58
N PRO A 110 27.03 -7.64 4.19
CA PRO A 110 25.90 -6.94 4.81
C PRO A 110 24.73 -6.71 3.85
N ALA A 111 25.00 -6.31 2.59
CA ALA A 111 23.96 -6.09 1.59
C ALA A 111 23.11 -7.34 1.33
N LEU A 112 23.75 -8.51 1.21
CA LEU A 112 23.06 -9.79 1.02
C LEU A 112 22.20 -10.18 2.23
N ILE A 113 22.72 -10.02 3.45
CA ILE A 113 21.98 -10.35 4.68
C ILE A 113 20.74 -9.45 4.81
N ILE A 114 20.90 -8.14 4.62
CA ILE A 114 19.78 -7.19 4.68
C ILE A 114 18.76 -7.51 3.59
N SER A 115 19.21 -7.81 2.36
CA SER A 115 18.31 -8.22 1.28
C SER A 115 17.51 -9.47 1.63
N ALA A 116 18.14 -10.49 2.22
CA ALA A 116 17.46 -11.70 2.65
C ALA A 116 16.37 -11.41 3.71
N ILE A 117 16.68 -10.57 4.69
CA ILE A 117 15.70 -10.15 5.72
C ILE A 117 14.51 -9.44 5.06
N TYR A 118 14.78 -8.49 4.15
CA TYR A 118 13.71 -7.76 3.45
C TYR A 118 12.86 -8.67 2.57
N ILE A 119 13.44 -9.68 1.92
CA ILE A 119 12.68 -10.68 1.14
C ILE A 119 11.71 -11.43 2.05
N VAL A 120 12.16 -11.89 3.23
CA VAL A 120 11.29 -12.61 4.18
C VAL A 120 10.14 -11.71 4.66
N ILE A 121 10.45 -10.47 5.05
CA ILE A 121 9.43 -9.49 5.47
C ILE A 121 8.45 -9.19 4.32
N PHE A 122 8.96 -9.00 3.10
CA PHE A 122 8.14 -8.71 1.93
C PHE A 122 7.18 -9.85 1.62
N ILE A 123 7.66 -11.10 1.64
CA ILE A 123 6.81 -12.27 1.43
C ILE A 123 5.72 -12.34 2.50
N GLY A 124 6.07 -12.16 3.78
CA GLY A 124 5.09 -12.14 4.87
C GLY A 124 4.04 -11.05 4.72
N ALA A 125 4.46 -9.83 4.41
CA ALA A 125 3.56 -8.71 4.17
C ALA A 125 2.66 -8.93 2.94
N LEU A 126 3.20 -9.55 1.88
CA LEU A 126 2.45 -9.89 0.68
C LEU A 126 1.35 -10.93 0.97
N PHE A 127 1.65 -11.95 1.76
CA PHE A 127 0.64 -12.93 2.19
C PHE A 127 -0.48 -12.27 3.00
N VAL A 128 -0.14 -11.43 3.98
CA VAL A 128 -1.13 -10.68 4.77
C VAL A 128 -1.98 -9.77 3.89
N TYR A 129 -1.35 -9.10 2.92
CA TYR A 129 -2.06 -8.25 1.97
C TYR A 129 -3.05 -9.04 1.11
N ILE A 130 -2.61 -10.16 0.52
CA ILE A 130 -3.45 -11.00 -0.34
C ILE A 130 -4.62 -11.60 0.46
N ASP A 131 -4.36 -12.14 1.65
CA ASP A 131 -5.38 -12.76 2.49
C ASP A 131 -6.50 -11.76 2.84
N ARG A 132 -6.14 -10.57 3.34
CA ARG A 132 -7.11 -9.52 3.66
C ARG A 132 -7.83 -8.99 2.43
N PHE A 133 -7.14 -8.89 1.30
CA PHE A 133 -7.77 -8.50 0.04
C PHE A 133 -8.81 -9.53 -0.42
N LEU A 134 -8.50 -10.83 -0.34
CA LEU A 134 -9.45 -11.90 -0.64
C LEU A 134 -10.65 -11.87 0.31
N PHE A 135 -10.41 -11.68 1.61
CA PHE A 135 -11.47 -11.52 2.60
C PHE A 135 -12.43 -10.37 2.24
N VAL A 136 -11.92 -9.19 1.90
CA VAL A 136 -12.74 -8.05 1.46
C VAL A 136 -13.61 -8.43 0.25
N ASN A 137 -13.03 -9.07 -0.76
CA ASN A 137 -13.78 -9.49 -1.95
C ASN A 137 -14.87 -10.51 -1.63
N GLU A 138 -14.61 -11.44 -0.70
CA GLU A 138 -15.60 -12.42 -0.27
C GLU A 138 -16.78 -11.78 0.48
N VAL A 139 -16.50 -10.83 1.38
CA VAL A 139 -17.55 -10.10 2.10
C VAL A 139 -18.39 -9.28 1.14
N ILE A 140 -17.76 -8.59 0.18
CA ILE A 140 -18.44 -7.82 -0.86
C ILE A 140 -19.32 -8.74 -1.73
N LYS A 141 -18.81 -9.90 -2.15
CA LYS A 141 -19.59 -10.87 -2.92
C LYS A 141 -20.85 -11.32 -2.18
N LYS A 142 -20.77 -11.53 -0.86
CA LYS A 142 -21.92 -11.89 0.00
C LYS A 142 -22.91 -10.75 0.25
N LEU A 143 -22.56 -9.51 -0.11
CA LEU A 143 -23.44 -8.34 0.02
C LEU A 143 -24.20 -8.01 -1.27
N ILE A 144 -23.70 -8.47 -2.42
CA ILE A 144 -24.24 -8.15 -3.75
C ILE A 144 -25.15 -9.26 -4.28
N VAL A 145 -24.97 -10.50 -3.80
CA VAL A 145 -25.85 -11.66 -4.07
C VAL A 145 -27.03 -11.64 -3.10
#